data_AF-A0A368BU12-F1
#
_entry.id   AF-A0A368BU12-F1
#
_cell.length_a   1.000
_cell.length_b   1.000
_cell.length_c   1.000
_cell.angle_alpha   90.00
_cell.angle_beta   90.00
_cell.angle_gamma   90.00
#
_symmetry.space_group_name_H-M   'P 1'
#
loop_
_entity.id
_entity.type
_entity.pdbx_description
1 polymer ?
#
loop_
_entity_poly.entity_id
_entity_poly.type
_entity_poly.pdbx_seq_one_letter_code
_entity_poly.pdbx_strand_id
1 'polypeptide(L)' 'MTEFQASALNATKRILGGSSLVLAIVYTIGHIFIAIICVRLITGASLELAAVDALVEPIINGFWFYLLHSTWKKFQK' A
#
# COMPACT_ATOMS: atom_id res chain seq x y z
N MET A 1 -22.23 2.80 -4.61
CA MET A 1 -20.80 2.44 -4.86
C MET A 1 -20.01 3.56 -5.54
N THR A 2 -20.65 4.50 -6.25
CA THR A 2 -20.01 5.68 -6.87
C THR A 2 -19.51 6.72 -5.86
N GLU A 3 -20.21 6.93 -4.74
CA GLU A 3 -19.85 7.95 -3.74
C GLU A 3 -18.60 7.58 -2.93
N PHE A 4 -18.41 6.30 -2.61
CA PHE A 4 -17.23 5.82 -1.89
C PHE A 4 -15.95 5.92 -2.75
N GLN A 5 -16.04 5.55 -4.03
CA GLN A 5 -14.92 5.68 -4.98
C GLN A 5 -14.60 7.15 -5.28
N ALA A 6 -15.61 8.02 -5.38
CA ALA A 6 -15.41 9.46 -5.57
C ALA A 6 -14.75 10.11 -4.35
N SER A 7 -15.11 9.70 -3.13
CA SER A 7 -14.49 10.18 -1.89
C SER A 7 -13.02 9.73 -1.77
N ALA A 8 -12.74 8.46 -2.10
CA ALA A 8 -11.37 7.94 -2.14
C ALA A 8 -10.49 8.70 -3.15
N LEU A 9 -11.00 8.95 -4.37
CA LEU A 9 -10.26 9.68 -5.41
C LEU A 9 -10.00 11.15 -5.05
N ASN A 10 -10.97 11.82 -4.43
CA ASN A 10 -10.82 13.20 -3.99
C ASN A 10 -9.85 13.33 -2.81
N ALA A 11 -9.81 12.33 -1.91
CA ALA A 11 -8.81 12.25 -0.86
C ALA A 11 -7.40 12.06 -1.44
N THR A 12 -7.23 11.14 -2.39
CA THR A 12 -5.94 10.93 -3.09
C THR A 12 -5.44 12.18 -3.80
N LYS A 13 -6.31 12.92 -4.50
CA LYS A 13 -5.93 14.19 -5.18
C LYS A 13 -5.48 15.29 -4.21
N ARG A 14 -6.04 15.36 -3.01
CA ARG A 14 -5.66 16.36 -1.99
C ARG A 14 -4.34 16.00 -1.31
N ILE A 15 -4.05 14.70 -1.17
CA ILE A 15 -2.80 14.16 -0.62
C ILE A 15 -1.61 14.36 -1.59
N LEU A 16 -1.85 14.52 -2.88
CA LEU A 16 -0.78 14.77 -3.86
C LEU A 16 -0.30 16.23 -3.90
N GLY A 17 -0.98 17.18 -3.23
CA GLY A 17 -0.72 18.62 -3.34
C GLY A 17 -0.05 19.31 -2.15
N GLY A 18 0.25 18.60 -1.06
CA GLY A 18 0.86 19.16 0.16
C GLY A 18 2.29 18.68 0.40
N SER A 19 3.04 19.39 1.27
CA SER A 19 4.44 19.13 1.61
C SER A 19 4.78 17.63 1.70
N SER A 20 5.57 17.16 0.73
CA SER A 20 5.62 15.76 0.30
C SER A 20 6.05 14.78 1.41
N LEU A 21 6.87 15.20 2.38
CA LEU A 21 7.40 14.32 3.42
C LEU A 21 6.42 14.07 4.57
N VAL A 22 5.83 15.14 5.15
CA VAL A 22 4.87 15.01 6.25
C VAL A 22 3.62 14.27 5.76
N LEU A 23 3.20 14.57 4.54
CA LEU A 23 2.04 13.95 3.92
C LEU A 23 2.29 12.47 3.60
N ALA A 24 3.50 12.10 3.17
CA ALA A 24 3.91 10.71 3.00
C ALA A 24 3.88 9.94 4.33
N ILE A 25 4.42 10.52 5.42
CA ILE A 25 4.43 9.85 6.73
C ILE A 25 3.01 9.59 7.24
N VAL A 26 2.15 10.60 7.19
CA VAL A 26 0.74 10.47 7.61
C VAL A 26 0.00 9.46 6.73
N TYR A 27 0.27 9.47 5.42
CA TYR A 27 -0.31 8.51 4.48
C TYR A 27 0.14 7.08 4.75
N THR A 28 1.43 6.83 4.99
CA THR A 28 1.96 5.49 5.29
C THR A 28 1.34 4.93 6.56
N ILE A 29 1.23 5.73 7.62
CA ILE A 29 0.60 5.29 8.87
C ILE A 29 -0.88 4.95 8.63
N GLY A 30 -1.63 5.83 7.95
CA GLY A 30 -3.03 5.59 7.62
C GLY A 30 -3.24 4.34 6.76
N HIS A 31 -2.38 4.12 5.77
CA HIS A 31 -2.43 2.95 4.90
C HIS A 31 -2.26 1.64 5.68
N ILE A 32 -1.32 1.57 6.64
CA ILE A 32 -1.10 0.39 7.47
C ILE A 32 -2.37 0.05 8.28
N PHE A 33 -3.01 1.04 8.91
CA PHE A 33 -4.24 0.81 9.67
C PHE A 33 -5.39 0.33 8.78
N ILE A 34 -5.57 0.93 7.61
CA ILE A 34 -6.61 0.51 6.67
C ILE A 34 -6.35 -0.92 6.18
N ALA A 35 -5.10 -1.27 5.85
CA ALA A 35 -4.73 -2.61 5.42
C ALA A 35 -5.05 -3.67 6.48
N ILE A 36 -4.66 -3.43 7.74
CA ILE A 36 -4.95 -4.34 8.86
C ILE A 36 -6.45 -4.56 9.03
N ILE A 37 -7.24 -3.48 8.99
CA ILE A 37 -8.70 -3.56 9.13
C ILE A 37 -9.30 -4.35 7.95
N CYS A 38 -8.89 -4.06 6.72
CA CYS A 38 -9.36 -4.78 5.54
C CYS A 38 -9.03 -6.27 5.58
N VAL A 39 -7.77 -6.64 5.88
CA VAL A 39 -7.35 -8.05 5.98
C VAL A 39 -8.16 -8.78 7.06
N ARG A 40 -8.33 -8.17 8.23
CA ARG A 40 -9.11 -8.75 9.32
C ARG A 40 -10.59 -8.91 8.94
N LEU A 41 -11.19 -7.93 8.26
CA LEU A 41 -12.59 -7.99 7.83
C LEU A 41 -12.83 -9.02 6.72
N ILE A 42 -11.90 -9.14 5.76
CA ILE A 42 -12.05 -10.02 4.60
C ILE A 42 -11.73 -11.48 4.97
N THR A 43 -10.64 -11.69 5.71
CA THR A 43 -10.10 -13.04 5.96
C THR A 43 -10.43 -13.58 7.36
N GLY A 44 -10.83 -12.70 8.30
CA GLY A 44 -11.00 -13.07 9.71
C GLY A 44 -9.68 -13.33 10.45
N ALA A 45 -8.53 -13.04 9.82
CA ALA A 45 -7.21 -13.23 10.43
C ALA A 45 -7.04 -12.42 11.72
N SER A 46 -6.19 -12.91 12.63
CA SER A 46 -5.86 -12.19 13.85
C SER A 46 -5.18 -10.85 13.51
N LEU A 47 -5.30 -9.88 14.43
CA LEU A 47 -4.70 -8.55 14.24
C LEU A 47 -3.18 -8.64 14.03
N GLU A 48 -2.52 -9.56 14.74
CA GLU A 48 -1.09 -9.83 14.61
C GLU A 48 -0.72 -10.31 13.19
N LEU A 49 -1.48 -11.26 12.65
CA LEU A 49 -1.26 -11.78 11.29
C LEU A 49 -1.46 -10.68 10.24
N ALA A 50 -2.52 -9.88 10.39
CA ALA A 50 -2.83 -8.78 9.49
C ALA A 50 -1.78 -7.63 9.57
N ALA A 51 -1.22 -7.38 10.75
CA ALA A 51 -0.15 -6.39 10.94
C ALA A 51 1.17 -6.84 10.32
N VAL A 52 1.51 -8.13 10.48
CA VAL A 52 2.68 -8.72 9.82
C VAL A 52 2.53 -8.66 8.32
N ASP A 53 1.36 -9.03 7.78
CA ASP A 53 1.06 -8.96 6.35
C ASP A 53 1.22 -7.53 5.80
N ALA A 54 0.62 -6.53 6.47
CA ALA A 54 0.69 -5.12 6.07
C ALA A 54 2.13 -4.54 6.01
N LEU A 55 3.10 -5.16 6.69
CA LEU A 55 4.51 -4.76 6.66
C LEU A 55 5.34 -5.64 5.72
N VAL A 56 5.11 -6.94 5.72
CA VAL A 56 5.91 -7.92 4.98
C VAL A 56 5.57 -7.90 3.48
N GLU A 57 4.30 -7.73 3.13
CA GLU A 57 3.83 -7.67 1.74
C GLU A 57 4.56 -6.60 0.91
N PRO A 58 4.69 -5.32 1.33
CA PRO A 58 5.40 -4.32 0.53
C PRO A 58 6.90 -4.62 0.41
N ILE A 59 7.52 -5.26 1.41
CA ILE A 59 8.95 -5.64 1.37
C ILE A 59 9.17 -6.75 0.33
N ILE A 60 8.37 -7.81 0.39
CA ILE A 60 8.46 -8.93 -0.55
C ILE A 60 8.14 -8.45 -1.98
N ASN A 61 7.12 -7.63 -2.15
CA ASN A 61 6.75 -7.09 -3.46
C ASN A 61 7.87 -6.20 -4.04
N GLY A 62 8.53 -5.38 -3.21
CA GLY A 62 9.69 -4.59 -3.61
C GLY A 62 10.87 -5.46 -4.06
N PHE A 63 11.17 -6.53 -3.32
CA PHE A 63 12.22 -7.49 -3.68
C PHE A 63 11.91 -8.21 -5.00
N TRP A 64 10.67 -8.68 -5.17
CA TRP A 64 10.23 -9.34 -6.40
C TRP A 64 10.30 -8.38 -7.60
N PHE A 65 9.87 -7.13 -7.44
CA PHE A 65 9.99 -6.10 -8.47
C PHE A 65 11.45 -5.87 -8.88
N TYR A 66 12.38 -5.82 -7.93
CA TYR A 66 13.80 -5.70 -8.22
C TYR A 66 14.34 -6.90 -9.04
N LEU A 67 13.96 -8.12 -8.67
CA LEU A 67 14.34 -9.33 -9.41
C LEU A 67 13.79 -9.33 -10.83
N LEU A 68 12.51 -8.99 -11.01
CA LEU A 68 11.88 -8.87 -12.32
C LEU A 68 12.58 -7.81 -13.17
N HIS A 69 12.81 -6.63 -12.62
CA HIS A 69 13.46 -5.54 -13.35
C HIS A 69 14.91 -5.89 -13.74
N SER A 70 15.66 -6.53 -12.85
CA SER A 70 17.02 -7.01 -13.12
C SER A 70 17.04 -8.08 -14.22
N THR A 71 16.09 -9.01 -14.17
CA THR A 71 15.97 -10.08 -15.17
C THR A 71 15.51 -9.53 -16.52
N TRP A 72 14.52 -8.65 -16.55
CA TRP A 72 14.01 -8.00 -17.76
C TRP A 72 15.10 -7.20 -18.50
N LYS A 73 15.94 -6.47 -17.75
CA LYS A 73 17.10 -5.77 -18.31
C LYS A 73 18.12 -6.72 -18.97
N LYS A 74 18.25 -7.96 -18.48
CA LYS A 74 19.12 -8.97 -19.09
C LYS A 74 18.52 -9.58 -20.36
N PHE A 75 17.20 -9.72 -20.43
CA PHE A 75 16.49 -10.25 -21.60
C PHE A 75 16.30 -9.22 -22.73
N GLN A 76 16.31 -7.91 -22.42
CA GLN A 76 16.23 -6.82 -23.40
C GLN A 76 17.57 -6.53 -24.10
N LYS A 77 18.61 -7.33 -23.84
CA LYS A 77 19.91 -7.26 -24.50
C LYS A 77 20.07 -8.42 -25.47
#